data_AF-A0A4U9DES1-F1
#
_entry.id   AF-A0A4U9DES1-F1
#
_cell.length_a   1.000
_cell.length_b   1.000
_cell.length_c   1.000
_cell.angle_alpha   90.00
_cell.angle_beta   90.00
_cell.angle_gamma   90.00
#
_symmetry.space_group_name_H-M   'P 1'
#
loop_
_entity.id
_entity.type
_entity.pdbx_description
1 polymer ?
#
loop_
_entity_poly.entity_id
_entity_poly.type
_entity_poly.pdbx_seq_one_letter_code
_entity_poly.pdbx_strand_id
1 'polypeptide(L)'
;MLYAFISYLGRLNEPLIELTTQQSMLQQAVVAGERVFELMDRPRQAWGQDDAPLRSGAVSIEDLSFAYRGDRLVLQDINLEIPSRSFVALVGHTGSGKSTLASLMMGYYR
;
A
#
# COMPACT_ATOMS: atom_id res chain seq x y z
N MET A 1 2.46 45.90 -45.75
CA MET A 1 1.17 45.25 -45.44
C MET A 1 1.23 43.72 -45.55
N LEU A 2 1.70 43.14 -46.67
CA LEU A 2 1.79 41.67 -46.83
C LEU A 2 2.75 40.97 -45.83
N TYR A 3 3.90 41.57 -45.54
CA TYR A 3 4.88 41.03 -44.57
C TYR A 3 4.30 40.89 -43.15
N ALA A 4 3.56 41.91 -42.69
CA ALA A 4 2.91 41.88 -41.38
C ALA A 4 1.82 40.80 -41.30
N PHE A 5 1.08 40.58 -42.40
CA PHE A 5 0.06 39.53 -42.51
C PHE A 5 0.66 38.13 -42.49
N ILE A 6 1.72 37.89 -43.27
CA ILE A 6 2.45 36.61 -43.29
C ILE A 6 3.08 36.33 -41.92
N SER A 7 3.66 37.34 -41.27
CA SER A 7 4.22 37.20 -39.92
C SER A 7 3.15 36.84 -38.88
N TYR A 8 1.93 37.39 -39.00
CA TYR A 8 0.82 37.06 -38.11
C TYR A 8 0.31 35.63 -38.32
N LEU A 9 0.25 35.15 -39.56
CA LEU A 9 -0.12 33.76 -39.87
C LEU A 9 0.90 32.77 -39.31
N GLY A 10 2.20 33.10 -39.37
CA GLY A 10 3.25 32.29 -38.75
C GLY A 10 3.08 32.14 -37.24
N ARG A 11 2.73 33.24 -36.55
CA ARG A 11 2.50 33.27 -35.09
C ARG A 11 1.27 32.48 -34.63
N LEU A 12 0.33 32.17 -35.52
CA LEU A 12 -0.83 31.34 -35.19
C LEU A 12 -0.55 29.84 -35.29
N ASN A 13 0.47 29.45 -36.06
CA ASN A 13 0.85 28.03 -36.22
C ASN A 13 1.61 27.50 -35.00
N GLU A 14 2.47 28.32 -34.39
CA GLU A 14 3.23 27.98 -33.18
C GLU A 14 2.35 27.51 -32.00
N PRO A 15 1.34 28.30 -31.55
CA PRO A 15 0.50 27.89 -30.42
C PRO A 15 -0.38 26.67 -30.75
N LEU A 16 -0.77 26.45 -32.01
CA LEU A 16 -1.51 25.25 -32.41
C LEU A 16 -0.66 23.97 -32.29
N ILE A 17 0.61 24.05 -32.68
CA ILE A 17 1.56 22.95 -32.51
C ILE A 17 1.83 22.71 -31.02
N GLU A 18 2.00 23.79 -30.24
CA GLU A 18 2.27 23.72 -28.80
C GLU A 18 1.09 23.10 -28.00
N LEU A 19 -0.15 23.42 -28.35
CA LEU A 19 -1.33 22.76 -27.79
C LEU A 19 -1.37 21.26 -28.12
N THR A 20 -0.96 20.88 -29.33
CA THR A 20 -0.93 19.48 -29.78
C THR A 20 0.14 18.69 -29.03
N THR A 21 1.30 19.30 -28.73
CA THR A 21 2.39 18.64 -27.99
C THR A 21 2.12 18.57 -26.49
N GLN A 22 1.38 19.52 -25.92
CA GLN A 22 0.97 19.50 -24.51
C GLN A 22 -0.12 18.46 -24.18
N GLN A 23 -0.81 17.92 -25.19
CA GLN A 23 -1.86 16.91 -25.02
C GLN A 23 -1.41 15.69 -24.19
N SER A 24 -0.20 15.20 -24.42
CA SER A 24 0.35 14.04 -23.69
C SER A 24 0.54 14.34 -22.20
N MET A 25 1.02 15.55 -21.88
CA MET A 25 1.23 15.97 -20.49
C MET A 25 -0.10 16.07 -19.72
N LEU A 26 -1.14 16.61 -20.36
CA LEU A 26 -2.47 16.71 -19.75
C LEU A 26 -3.07 15.31 -19.50
N GLN A 27 -2.92 14.39 -20.45
CA GLN A 27 -3.37 13.00 -20.28
C GLN A 27 -2.65 12.30 -19.12
N GLN A 28 -1.34 12.48 -19.02
CA GLN A 28 -0.56 11.94 -17.92
C GLN A 28 -0.97 12.54 -16.57
N ALA A 29 -1.24 13.84 -16.51
CA ALA A 29 -1.71 14.49 -15.30
C ALA A 29 -3.07 13.95 -14.82
N VAL A 30 -4.01 13.71 -15.74
CA VAL A 30 -5.31 13.10 -15.42
C VAL A 30 -5.13 11.69 -14.84
N VAL A 31 -4.36 10.82 -15.50
CA VAL A 31 -4.12 9.44 -15.04
C VAL A 31 -3.38 9.41 -13.70
N ALA A 32 -2.42 10.31 -13.50
CA ALA A 32 -1.73 10.43 -12.21
C ALA A 32 -2.68 10.89 -11.10
N GLY A 33 -3.56 11.85 -11.40
CA GLY A 33 -4.61 12.31 -10.50
C GLY A 33 -5.54 11.17 -10.08
N GLU A 34 -6.04 10.39 -11.04
CA GLU A 34 -6.89 9.22 -10.77
C GLU A 34 -6.22 8.23 -9.81
N ARG A 35 -4.93 7.91 -10.01
CA ARG A 35 -4.19 7.00 -9.11
C ARG A 35 -4.02 7.56 -7.70
N VAL A 36 -3.83 8.87 -7.56
CA VAL A 36 -3.73 9.52 -6.24
C VAL A 36 -5.07 9.43 -5.52
N PHE A 37 -6.17 9.75 -6.20
CA PHE A 37 -7.51 9.62 -5.61
C PHE A 37 -7.85 8.16 -5.29
N GLU A 38 -7.53 7.21 -6.17
CA GLU A 38 -7.70 5.78 -5.91
C GLU A 38 -6.96 5.34 -4.63
N LEU A 39 -5.73 5.83 -4.44
CA LEU A 39 -4.95 5.54 -3.23
C LEU A 39 -5.57 6.16 -1.98
N MET A 40 -6.05 7.41 -2.07
CA MET A 40 -6.68 8.10 -0.94
C MET A 40 -8.02 7.48 -0.53
N ASP A 41 -8.77 6.96 -1.50
CA ASP A 41 -10.09 6.34 -1.28
C ASP A 41 -9.98 4.87 -0.81
N ARG A 42 -8.77 4.28 -0.81
CA ARG A 42 -8.59 2.93 -0.28
C ARG A 42 -8.97 2.87 1.20
N PRO A 43 -9.72 1.84 1.64
CA PRO A 43 -10.07 1.70 3.03
C PRO A 43 -8.81 1.58 3.88
N ARG A 44 -8.74 2.36 4.96
CA ARG A 44 -7.65 2.23 5.94
C ARG A 44 -7.71 0.83 6.54
N GLN A 45 -6.55 0.22 6.72
CA GLN A 45 -6.46 -1.06 7.41
C GLN A 45 -6.96 -0.87 8.85
N ALA A 46 -8.15 -1.40 9.12
CA ALA A 46 -8.75 -1.36 10.44
C ALA A 46 -8.10 -2.41 11.34
N TRP A 47 -7.78 -2.02 12.56
CA TRP A 47 -7.44 -2.96 13.64
C TRP A 47 -8.71 -3.23 14.45
N GLY A 48 -8.67 -4.13 15.44
CA GLY A 48 -9.83 -4.42 16.28
C GLY A 48 -10.55 -3.17 16.79
N GLN A 49 -11.80 -3.30 17.22
CA GLN A 49 -12.64 -2.16 17.63
C GLN A 49 -12.41 -1.71 19.08
N ASP A 50 -11.37 -2.24 19.74
CA ASP A 50 -11.13 -1.98 21.16
C ASP A 50 -10.28 -0.72 21.35
N ASP A 51 -10.93 0.37 21.76
CA ASP A 51 -10.29 1.62 22.12
C ASP A 51 -9.88 1.67 23.60
N ALA A 52 -10.14 0.60 24.38
CA ALA A 52 -9.76 0.56 25.78
C ALA A 52 -8.24 0.46 25.94
N PRO A 53 -7.67 1.07 27.00
CA PRO A 53 -6.27 0.90 27.30
C PRO A 53 -5.95 -0.57 27.61
N LEU A 54 -4.82 -1.06 27.09
CA LEU A 54 -4.33 -2.41 27.32
C LEU A 54 -4.22 -2.70 28.82
N ARG A 55 -4.96 -3.70 29.30
CA ARG A 55 -4.97 -4.13 30.72
C ARG A 55 -3.84 -5.09 31.07
N SER A 56 -3.36 -5.85 30.08
CA SER A 56 -2.25 -6.79 30.24
C SER A 56 -1.43 -6.86 28.97
N GLY A 57 -0.14 -7.23 29.09
CA GLY A 57 0.71 -7.55 27.95
C GLY A 57 0.77 -9.04 27.64
N ALA A 58 -0.24 -9.81 28.04
CA ALA A 58 -0.33 -11.22 27.67
C ALA A 58 -0.82 -11.33 26.22
N VAL A 59 -0.29 -12.29 25.46
CA VAL A 59 -0.67 -12.55 24.07
C VAL A 59 -1.15 -13.99 23.96
N SER A 60 -2.36 -14.19 23.44
CA SER A 60 -2.87 -15.51 23.04
C SER A 60 -3.00 -15.54 21.52
N ILE A 61 -2.49 -16.61 20.91
CA ILE A 61 -2.68 -16.93 19.51
C ILE A 61 -3.32 -18.32 19.49
N GLU A 62 -4.49 -18.41 18.87
CA GLU A 62 -5.30 -19.63 18.82
C GLU A 62 -5.58 -19.97 17.35
N ASP A 63 -5.31 -21.22 16.99
CA ASP A 63 -5.58 -21.80 15.67
C ASP A 63 -5.14 -20.93 14.47
N LEU A 64 -3.96 -20.31 14.57
CA LEU A 64 -3.45 -19.40 13.54
C LEU A 64 -2.90 -20.18 12.35
N SER A 65 -3.59 -20.05 11.22
CA SER A 65 -3.17 -20.51 9.90
C SER A 65 -3.10 -19.33 8.93
N PHE A 66 -1.97 -19.16 8.23
CA PHE A 66 -1.74 -17.98 7.39
C PHE A 66 -0.95 -18.30 6.11
N ALA A 67 -1.33 -17.63 5.01
CA ALA A 67 -0.66 -17.65 3.72
C ALA A 67 -0.60 -16.23 3.11
N TYR A 68 0.54 -15.82 2.54
CA TYR A 68 0.67 -14.51 1.89
C TYR A 68 -0.15 -14.38 0.60
N ARG A 69 -0.24 -15.49 -0.12
CA ARG A 69 -1.06 -15.69 -1.31
C ARG A 69 -1.74 -17.04 -1.06
N GLY A 70 -3.03 -17.18 -1.33
CA GLY A 70 -3.83 -18.35 -0.88
C GLY A 70 -3.41 -19.72 -1.41
N ASP A 71 -2.24 -19.84 -2.06
CA ASP A 71 -1.68 -21.04 -2.65
C ASP A 71 -0.85 -21.88 -1.66
N ARG A 72 -0.23 -21.28 -0.64
CA ARG A 72 0.64 -21.99 0.29
C ARG A 72 0.63 -21.42 1.71
N LEU A 73 0.14 -22.23 2.65
CA LEU A 73 0.21 -21.94 4.08
C LEU A 73 1.68 -21.89 4.55
N VAL A 74 2.05 -20.76 5.15
CA VAL A 74 3.36 -20.51 5.77
C VAL A 74 3.31 -20.82 7.26
N LEU A 75 2.17 -20.57 7.89
CA LEU A 75 1.85 -20.95 9.27
C LEU A 75 0.63 -21.85 9.23
N GLN A 76 0.63 -22.91 10.04
CA GLN A 76 -0.42 -23.92 10.11
C GLN A 76 -0.67 -24.25 11.57
N ASP A 77 -1.90 -24.04 12.02
CA ASP A 77 -2.44 -24.40 13.33
C ASP A 77 -1.53 -24.00 14.51
N ILE A 78 -1.04 -22.75 14.47
CA ILE A 78 -0.17 -22.21 15.50
C ILE A 78 -0.99 -21.78 16.71
N ASN A 79 -0.71 -22.42 17.85
CA ASN A 79 -1.25 -22.07 19.16
C ASN A 79 -0.10 -21.62 20.06
N LEU A 80 -0.17 -20.40 20.61
CA LEU A 80 0.90 -19.81 21.42
C LEU A 80 0.34 -18.91 22.51
N GLU A 81 0.75 -19.17 23.76
CA GLU A 81 0.46 -18.32 24.90
C GLU A 81 1.75 -17.66 25.41
N ILE A 82 1.74 -16.33 25.48
CA ILE A 82 2.84 -15.52 26.01
C ILE A 82 2.33 -14.79 27.25
N PRO A 83 2.77 -15.18 28.46
CA PRO A 83 2.39 -14.49 29.69
C PRO A 83 2.87 -13.04 29.70
N SER A 84 2.14 -12.18 30.40
CA SER A 84 2.58 -10.79 30.59
C SER A 84 3.93 -10.73 31.29
N ARG A 85 4.80 -9.80 30.86
CA ARG A 85 6.15 -9.59 31.40
C ARG A 85 7.10 -10.77 31.20
N SER A 86 6.84 -11.62 30.22
CA SER A 86 7.76 -12.68 29.82
C SER A 86 8.70 -12.23 28.70
N PHE A 87 9.84 -12.92 28.58
CA PHE A 87 10.76 -12.78 27.47
C PHE A 87 10.78 -14.11 26.70
N VAL A 88 10.37 -14.08 25.43
CA VAL A 88 10.23 -15.26 24.59
C VAL A 88 11.07 -15.08 23.32
N ALA A 89 11.76 -16.14 22.92
CA ALA A 89 12.53 -16.18 21.69
C ALA A 89 11.90 -17.15 20.67
N LEU A 90 11.73 -16.70 19.43
CA LEU A 90 11.26 -17.51 18.31
C LEU A 90 12.46 -18.12 17.57
N VAL A 91 12.62 -19.44 17.64
CA VAL A 91 13.77 -20.17 17.06
C VAL A 91 13.28 -21.26 16.10
N GLY A 92 14.05 -21.55 15.05
CA GLY A 92 13.71 -22.58 14.06
C GLY A 92 14.47 -22.41 12.75
N HIS A 93 14.37 -23.38 11.86
CA HIS A 93 15.06 -23.38 10.55
C HIS A 93 14.62 -22.23 9.63
N THR A 94 15.47 -21.82 8.71
CA THR A 94 15.13 -20.82 7.67
C THR A 94 13.87 -21.27 6.91
N GLY A 95 12.92 -20.35 6.71
CA GLY A 95 11.65 -20.64 6.05
C GLY A 95 10.53 -21.19 6.95
N SER A 96 10.78 -21.42 8.24
CA SER A 96 9.76 -21.94 9.18
C SER A 96 8.65 -20.94 9.58
N GLY A 97 8.53 -19.79 8.91
CA GLY A 97 7.47 -18.81 9.21
C GLY A 97 7.71 -17.85 10.38
N LYS A 98 8.88 -17.85 11.05
CA LYS A 98 9.17 -16.97 12.19
C LYS A 98 8.94 -15.47 11.92
N SER A 99 9.49 -14.96 10.82
CA SER A 99 9.31 -13.56 10.42
C SER A 99 7.86 -13.24 10.04
N THR A 100 7.14 -14.24 9.51
CA THR A 100 5.72 -14.14 9.20
C THR A 100 4.90 -14.00 10.48
N LEU A 101 5.15 -14.84 11.49
CA LEU A 101 4.49 -14.76 12.79
C LEU A 101 4.73 -13.41 13.45
N ALA A 102 5.98 -12.92 13.46
CA ALA A 102 6.31 -11.60 13.98
C ALA A 102 5.57 -10.49 13.21
N SER A 103 5.46 -10.60 11.88
CA SER A 103 4.73 -9.62 11.06
C SER A 103 3.23 -9.61 11.36
N LEU A 104 2.63 -10.76 11.62
CA LEU A 104 1.22 -10.88 12.03
C LEU A 104 0.99 -10.28 13.42
N MET A 105 1.90 -10.52 14.38
CA MET A 105 1.82 -9.91 15.71
C MET A 105 1.91 -8.37 15.67
N MET A 106 2.67 -7.82 14.72
CA MET A 106 2.73 -6.38 14.47
C MET A 106 1.53 -5.85 13.68
N GLY A 107 0.64 -6.73 13.23
CA GLY A 107 -0.55 -6.41 12.45
C GLY A 107 -0.31 -6.25 10.94
N TYR A 108 0.90 -6.36 10.40
CA TYR A 108 1.15 -6.04 8.99
C TYR A 108 0.32 -6.85 7.97
N TYR A 109 -0.13 -8.04 8.36
CA TYR A 109 -0.98 -8.90 7.55
C TYR A 109 -2.22 -9.34 8.34
N ARG A 110 -3.21 -9.88 7.63
CA ARG A 110 -4.40 -10.52 8.20
C ARG A 110 -4.47 -11.96 7.76
#